data_AF-A0A1Z9T6K2-F1
#
_entry.id   AF-A0A1Z9T6K2-F1
#
_cell.length_a   1.000
_cell.length_b   1.000
_cell.length_c   1.000
_cell.angle_alpha   90.00
_cell.angle_beta   90.00
_cell.angle_gamma   90.00
#
_symmetry.space_group_name_H-M   'P 1'
#
loop_
_entity.id
_entity.type
_entity.pdbx_description
1 polymer ?
#
loop_
_entity_poly.entity_id
_entity_poly.type
_entity_poly.pdbx_seq_one_letter_code
_entity_poly.pdbx_strand_id
1 'polypeptide(L)' 'MAHGGKRQGSGRKSKAEEIDLIEKLSPLEPEAFAALTKGIQKGDFKFVQLFYNYWAGKPKETKDITINEDVPLWLED' A
#
# COMPACT_ATOMS: atom_id res chain seq x y z
N MET A 1 16.36 -4.39 28.33
CA MET A 1 15.57 -3.67 27.31
C MET A 1 14.95 -4.70 26.37
N ALA A 2 13.62 -4.83 26.34
CA ALA A 2 12.93 -5.81 25.49
C ALA A 2 11.88 -5.09 24.64
N HIS A 3 12.33 -4.28 23.68
CA HIS A 3 11.44 -3.49 22.82
C HIS A 3 10.97 -4.24 21.55
N GLY A 4 11.12 -5.57 21.51
CA GLY A 4 10.72 -6.44 20.40
C GLY A 4 9.65 -7.48 20.74
N GLY A 5 8.77 -7.22 21.71
CA GLY A 5 7.68 -8.14 22.09
C GLY A 5 6.45 -8.06 21.18
N LYS A 6 5.80 -9.22 20.93
CA LYS A 6 4.50 -9.36 20.25
C LYS A 6 3.48 -8.39 20.87
N ARG A 7 3.10 -7.35 20.13
CA ARG A 7 1.97 -6.47 20.48
C ARG A 7 0.70 -7.06 19.90
N GLN A 8 -0.46 -6.73 20.49
CA GLN A 8 -1.73 -7.14 19.90
C GLN A 8 -1.86 -6.50 18.51
N GLY A 9 -1.99 -7.33 17.47
CA GLY A 9 -1.98 -6.89 16.08
C GLY A 9 -0.60 -6.65 15.45
N SER A 10 0.51 -6.94 16.15
CA SER A 10 1.85 -6.92 15.54
C SER A 10 2.12 -8.19 14.75
N GLY A 11 2.68 -8.04 13.55
CA GLY A 11 3.06 -9.13 12.66
C GLY A 11 2.22 -9.14 11.38
N ARG A 12 2.67 -9.93 10.39
CA ARG A 12 1.87 -10.15 9.18
C ARG A 12 0.57 -10.84 9.59
N LYS A 13 -0.55 -10.38 9.02
CA LYS A 13 -1.85 -11.02 9.20
C LYS A 13 -1.77 -12.51 8.88
N SER A 14 -2.66 -13.28 9.50
CA SER A 14 -2.71 -14.71 9.24
C SER A 14 -3.05 -14.96 7.76
N LYS A 15 -2.53 -16.06 7.20
CA LYS A 15 -2.84 -16.45 5.81
C LYS A 15 -4.36 -16.63 5.59
N ALA A 16 -5.08 -17.05 6.62
CA ALA A 16 -6.53 -17.18 6.58
C ALA A 16 -7.23 -15.83 6.34
N GLU A 17 -6.82 -14.77 7.06
CA GLU A 17 -7.38 -13.42 6.85
C GLU A 17 -7.07 -12.86 5.45
N GLU A 18 -5.91 -13.19 4.88
CA GLU A 18 -5.57 -12.83 3.49
C GLU A 18 -6.50 -13.55 2.49
N ILE A 19 -6.80 -14.82 2.71
CA ILE A 19 -7.70 -15.62 1.87
C ILE A 19 -9.14 -15.08 1.95
N ASP A 20 -9.65 -14.84 3.15
CA ASP A 20 -11.00 -14.29 3.36
C ASP A 20 -11.16 -12.93 2.66
N LEU A 21 -10.09 -12.12 2.63
CA LEU A 21 -10.08 -10.84 1.96
C LEU A 21 -10.10 -11.02 0.43
N ILE A 22 -9.32 -11.95 -0.10
CA ILE A 22 -9.31 -12.26 -1.54
C ILE A 22 -10.70 -12.73 -1.97
N GLU A 23 -11.31 -13.67 -1.25
CA GLU A 23 -12.64 -14.20 -1.58
C GLU A 23 -13.72 -13.11 -1.59
N LYS A 24 -13.63 -12.12 -0.70
CA LYS A 24 -14.54 -10.96 -0.69
C LYS A 24 -14.31 -9.98 -1.83
N LEU A 25 -13.05 -9.81 -2.26
CA LEU A 25 -12.67 -8.82 -3.27
C LEU A 25 -12.76 -9.37 -4.70
N SER A 26 -12.53 -10.66 -4.93
CA SER A 26 -12.57 -11.27 -6.26
C SER A 26 -13.86 -11.00 -7.03
N PRO A 27 -15.07 -11.05 -6.43
CA PRO A 27 -16.31 -10.74 -7.15
C PRO A 27 -16.43 -9.27 -7.60
N LEU A 28 -15.69 -8.35 -6.97
CA LEU A 28 -15.72 -6.92 -7.29
C LEU A 28 -14.74 -6.55 -8.41
N GLU A 29 -13.87 -7.47 -8.82
CA GLU A 29 -12.89 -7.25 -9.88
C GLU A 29 -13.54 -6.76 -11.19
N PRO A 30 -14.64 -7.35 -11.70
CA PRO A 30 -15.29 -6.87 -12.92
C PRO A 30 -15.85 -5.45 -12.78
N GLU A 31 -16.41 -5.12 -11.62
CA GLU A 31 -16.93 -3.77 -11.34
C GLU A 31 -15.81 -2.74 -11.25
N ALA A 32 -14.68 -3.11 -10.64
CA ALA A 32 -13.50 -2.26 -10.56
C ALA A 32 -12.94 -1.95 -11.96
N PHE A 33 -12.88 -2.94 -12.85
CA PHE A 33 -12.50 -2.72 -14.25
C PHE A 33 -13.49 -1.84 -14.99
N ALA A 34 -14.80 -2.04 -14.80
CA ALA A 34 -15.81 -1.19 -15.42
C ALA A 34 -15.70 0.28 -14.94
N ALA A 35 -15.42 0.49 -13.66
CA ALA A 35 -15.18 1.83 -13.11
C ALA A 35 -13.90 2.46 -13.70
N LEU A 36 -12.83 1.69 -13.85
CA LEU A 36 -11.60 2.14 -14.51
C LEU A 36 -11.87 2.57 -15.95
N THR A 37 -12.58 1.75 -16.73
CA THR A 37 -12.95 2.08 -18.12
C THR A 37 -13.78 3.36 -18.19
N LYS A 38 -14.78 3.53 -17.32
CA LYS A 38 -15.59 4.76 -17.26
C LYS A 38 -14.75 5.98 -16.93
N GLY A 39 -13.81 5.87 -15.97
CA GLY A 39 -12.90 6.96 -15.60
C GLY A 39 -11.98 7.38 -16.75
N ILE A 40 -11.46 6.41 -17.51
CA ILE A 40 -10.66 6.66 -18.71
C ILE A 40 -11.49 7.33 -19.80
N GLN A 41 -12.71 6.84 -20.08
CA GLN A 41 -13.61 7.44 -21.07
C GLN A 41 -14.02 8.88 -20.71
N LYS A 42 -14.17 9.16 -19.42
CA LYS A 42 -14.43 10.52 -18.91
C LYS A 42 -13.22 11.45 -19.04
N GLY A 43 -12.03 10.92 -19.34
CA GLY A 43 -10.78 11.68 -19.42
C GLY A 43 -10.20 12.05 -18.06
N ASP A 44 -10.58 11.35 -16.99
CA ASP A 44 -10.00 11.59 -15.67
C ASP A 44 -8.57 11.04 -15.62
N PHE A 45 -7.62 11.97 -15.52
CA PHE A 45 -6.19 11.71 -15.55
C PHE A 45 -5.76 10.63 -14.55
N LYS A 46 -6.39 10.55 -13.37
CA LYS A 46 -6.01 9.58 -12.33
C LYS A 46 -6.18 8.14 -12.82
N PHE A 47 -7.25 7.86 -13.55
CA PHE A 47 -7.54 6.52 -14.08
C PHE A 47 -6.62 6.16 -15.24
N VAL A 48 -6.31 7.14 -16.11
CA VAL A 48 -5.35 6.97 -17.21
C VAL A 48 -3.94 6.71 -16.66
N GLN A 49 -3.51 7.51 -15.70
CA GLN A 49 -2.22 7.35 -15.02
C GLN A 49 -2.16 5.98 -14.32
N LEU A 50 -3.23 5.58 -13.61
CA LEU A 50 -3.31 4.27 -12.97
C LEU A 50 -3.12 3.14 -14.00
N PHE A 51 -3.84 3.18 -15.13
CA PHE A 51 -3.70 2.19 -16.18
C PHE A 51 -2.26 2.07 -16.70
N TYR A 52 -1.62 3.19 -17.06
CA TYR A 52 -0.25 3.18 -17.58
C TYR A 52 0.78 2.76 -16.52
N ASN A 53 0.58 3.07 -15.25
CA ASN A 53 1.46 2.63 -14.17
C ASN A 53 1.55 1.10 -14.07
N TYR A 54 0.44 0.39 -14.35
CA TYR A 54 0.42 -1.08 -14.35
C TYR A 54 0.80 -1.67 -15.72
N TRP A 55 0.42 -1.01 -16.82
CA TRP A 55 0.70 -1.50 -18.17
C TRP A 55 2.16 -1.28 -18.61
N ALA A 56 2.70 -0.08 -18.42
CA ALA A 56 4.08 0.26 -18.75
C ALA A 56 5.04 0.09 -17.56
N GLY A 57 4.49 -0.13 -16.36
CA GLY A 57 5.25 -0.11 -15.12
C GLY A 57 5.56 1.30 -14.64
N LYS A 58 5.84 1.43 -13.33
CA LYS A 58 6.35 2.69 -12.77
C LYS A 58 7.88 2.73 -12.88
N PRO A 59 8.48 3.87 -13.25
CA PRO A 59 9.92 4.04 -13.13
C PRO A 59 10.36 3.80 -11.68
N LYS A 60 11.57 3.28 -11.50
CA LYS A 60 12.15 3.01 -10.18
C LYS A 60 12.24 4.32 -9.40
N GLU A 61 11.43 4.44 -8.35
CA GLU A 61 11.39 5.62 -7.49
C GLU A 61 12.50 5.51 -6.45
N THR A 62 13.57 6.31 -6.58
CA THR A 62 14.60 6.42 -5.54
C THR A 62 14.15 7.50 -4.55
N LYS A 63 13.94 7.12 -3.28
CA LYS A 63 13.61 8.06 -2.20
C LYS A 63 14.78 8.14 -1.25
N ASP A 64 15.32 9.34 -1.08
CA ASP A 64 16.30 9.62 -0.04
C ASP A 64 15.54 9.74 1.28
N ILE A 65 15.55 8.65 2.05
CA ILE A 65 14.93 8.61 3.38
C ILE A 65 15.98 9.10 4.38
N THR A 66 15.86 10.34 4.81
CA THR A 66 16.64 10.85 5.95
C THR A 66 15.97 10.33 7.23
N ILE A 67 16.57 9.31 7.84
CA ILE A 67 16.16 8.84 9.17
C ILE A 67 16.77 9.85 10.16
N ASN A 68 15.93 10.76 10.67
CA ASN A 68 16.33 11.56 11.82
C ASN A 68 16.29 10.63 13.03
N GLU A 69 17.45 10.27 13.56
CA GLU A 69 17.53 9.60 14.84
C GLU A 69 17.14 10.62 15.92
N ASP A 70 15.94 10.46 16.48
CA ASP A 70 15.55 11.21 17.67
C ASP A 70 16.49 10.80 18.82
N VAL A 71 17.53 11.62 19.06
CA VAL A 71 18.41 11.45 20.20
C VAL A 71 17.55 11.64 21.45
N PRO A 72 17.53 10.67 22.37
CA PRO A 72 16.69 10.80 23.54
C PRO A 72 17.21 11.89 24.48
N LEU A 73 16.28 12.74 24.96
CA LEU A 73 16.49 13.91 25.82
C LEU A 73 17.17 13.63 27.17
N TRP A 74 17.51 12.38 27.49
CA TRP A 74 18.16 11.97 28.74
C TRP A 74 19.65 11.62 28.57
N LEU A 75 20.23 11.92 27.40
CA LEU A 75 21.68 11.84 27.12
C LEU A 75 22.36 13.22 27.11
N GLU A 76 21.59 14.29 27.31
CA GLU A 76 22.10 15.64 27.56
C GLU A 76 22.24 15.83 29.07
N ASP A 77 23.43 15.54 29.60
CA ASP A 77 23.84 15.87 30.98
C ASP A 77 24.19 17.36 31.13
#